data_AF-F3FXN4-F1
#
_entry.id   AF-F3FXN4-F1
#
_cell.length_a   1.000
_cell.length_b   1.000
_cell.length_c   1.000
_cell.angle_alpha   90.00
_cell.angle_beta   90.00
_cell.angle_gamma   90.00
#
_symmetry.space_group_name_H-M   'P 1'
#
loop_
_entity.id
_entity.type
_entity.pdbx_description
1 polymer ?
#
loop_
_entity_poly.entity_id
_entity_poly.type
_entity_poly.pdbx_seq_one_letter_code
_entity_poly.pdbx_strand_id
1 'polypeptide(L)' 'FFLPLLAGAQLHMARPGGHKDPAYMAQVIREQRITLRHFVPSMLDVFLEHGDSQGFTDLRRVL' A
#
# COMPACT_ATOMS: atom_id res chain seq x y z
N PHE A 1 3.26 2.13 -12.73
CA PHE A 1 1.85 1.70 -12.88
C PHE A 1 1.68 0.38 -13.62
N PHE A 2 2.32 0.14 -14.77
CA PHE A 2 2.11 -1.10 -15.56
C PHE A 2 2.86 -2.34 -15.09
N LEU A 3 3.85 -2.19 -14.20
CA LEU A 3 4.68 -3.30 -13.72
C LEU A 3 3.86 -4.54 -13.28
N PRO A 4 2.76 -4.42 -12.49
CA PRO A 4 1.98 -5.59 -12.11
C PRO A 4 1.38 -6.30 -13.32
N LEU A 5 0.79 -5.56 -14.26
CA LEU A 5 0.15 -6.12 -15.45
C LEU A 5 1.17 -6.80 -16.38
N LEU A 6 2.36 -6.23 -16.52
CA LEU A 6 3.45 -6.80 -17.31
C LEU A 6 4.04 -8.08 -16.68
N ALA A 7 3.96 -8.21 -15.35
CA ALA A 7 4.49 -9.33 -14.60
C ALA A 7 3.44 -10.42 -14.27
N GLY A 8 2.22 -10.30 -14.78
CA GLY A 8 1.13 -11.24 -14.48
C GLY A 8 0.55 -11.12 -13.07
N ALA A 9 0.78 -9.99 -12.39
CA ALA A 9 0.26 -9.67 -11.08
C ALA A 9 -1.02 -8.81 -11.15
N GLN A 10 -1.74 -8.75 -10.02
CA GLN A 10 -2.95 -7.95 -9.87
C GLN A 10 -2.63 -6.51 -9.50
N LEU A 11 -3.29 -5.54 -10.16
CA LEU A 11 -3.25 -4.13 -9.79
C LEU A 11 -4.54 -3.76 -9.05
N HIS A 12 -4.43 -3.39 -7.78
CA HIS A 12 -5.56 -2.91 -6.98
C HIS A 12 -5.62 -1.38 -7.02
N MET A 13 -6.76 -0.83 -7.46
CA MET A 13 -6.99 0.61 -7.52
C MET A 13 -7.62 1.08 -6.20
N ALA A 14 -6.90 1.92 -5.45
CA ALA A 14 -7.44 2.58 -4.28
C ALA A 14 -8.57 3.55 -4.66
N ARG A 15 -9.50 3.81 -3.72
CA ARG A 15 -10.54 4.82 -3.92
C ARG A 15 -9.91 6.20 -4.22
N PRO A 16 -10.60 7.08 -4.98
CA PRO A 16 -10.16 8.45 -5.21
C PRO A 16 -9.82 9.16 -3.89
N GLY A 17 -8.65 9.79 -3.82
CA GLY A 17 -8.17 10.49 -2.62
C GLY A 17 -7.73 9.61 -1.46
N GLY A 18 -7.97 8.29 -1.50
CA GLY A 18 -7.65 7.38 -0.39
C GLY A 18 -6.17 7.26 -0.06
N HIS A 19 -5.28 7.64 -0.99
CA HIS A 19 -3.84 7.68 -0.73
C HIS A 19 -3.42 8.66 0.38
N LYS A 20 -4.29 9.61 0.76
CA LYS A 20 -4.04 10.58 1.84
C LYS A 20 -4.46 10.09 3.23
N ASP A 21 -5.13 8.94 3.29
CA ASP A 21 -5.67 8.38 4.53
C ASP A 21 -4.86 7.13 4.93
N PRO A 22 -3.96 7.25 5.92
CA PRO A 22 -3.11 6.14 6.36
C PRO A 22 -3.90 4.94 6.88
N ALA A 23 -5.03 5.16 7.56
CA ALA A 23 -5.84 4.11 8.15
C ALA A 23 -6.55 3.29 7.05
N TYR A 24 -7.15 3.98 6.08
CA TYR A 24 -7.71 3.32 4.90
C TYR A 24 -6.63 2.55 4.12
N MET A 25 -5.44 3.13 3.99
CA MET A 25 -4.32 2.48 3.32
C MET A 25 -3.83 1.22 4.04
N ALA A 26 -3.75 1.23 5.36
CA ALA A 26 -3.41 0.07 6.17
C ALA A 26 -4.49 -1.02 6.07
N GLN A 27 -5.77 -0.63 6.06
CA GLN A 27 -6.88 -1.55 5.83
C GLN A 27 -6.78 -2.25 4.47
N VAL A 28 -6.60 -1.48 3.38
CA VAL A 28 -6.47 -2.04 2.02
C VAL A 28 -5.27 -2.97 1.92
N ILE A 29 -4.11 -2.61 2.49
CA ILE A 29 -2.93 -3.47 2.46
C ILE A 29 -3.22 -4.84 3.09
N ARG A 30 -3.93 -4.87 4.23
CA ARG A 30 -4.27 -6.10 4.94
C ARG A 30 -5.35 -6.91 4.22
N GLU A 31 -6.48 -6.29 3.92
CA GLU A 31 -7.63 -6.99 3.33
C GLU A 31 -7.33 -7.52 1.93
N GLN A 32 -6.56 -6.77 1.15
CA GLN A 32 -6.22 -7.13 -0.23
C GLN A 32 -4.87 -7.82 -0.35
N ARG A 33 -4.19 -8.09 0.78
CA ARG A 33 -2.90 -8.78 0.85
C ARG A 33 -1.86 -8.17 -0.09
N ILE A 34 -1.73 -6.84 -0.06
CA ILE A 34 -0.85 -6.11 -0.98
C ILE A 34 0.61 -6.50 -0.74
N THR A 35 1.29 -6.93 -1.80
CA THR A 35 2.69 -7.42 -1.73
C THR A 35 3.73 -6.38 -2.16
N LEU A 36 3.32 -5.39 -2.95
CA LEU A 36 4.16 -4.32 -3.48
C LEU A 36 3.45 -2.98 -3.34
N ARG A 37 4.13 -1.98 -2.80
CA ARG A 37 3.62 -0.62 -2.72
C ARG A 37 4.71 0.43 -2.94
N HIS A 38 4.34 1.53 -3.58
CA HIS A 38 5.22 2.67 -3.79
C HIS A 38 4.79 3.83 -2.90
N PHE A 39 5.72 4.41 -2.15
CA PHE A 39 5.49 5.60 -1.34
C PHE A 39 6.45 6.72 -1.77
N VAL A 40 5.94 7.95 -1.78
CA VAL A 40 6.84 9.10 -1.69
C VAL A 40 7.33 9.21 -0.23
N PRO A 41 8.59 9.62 0.03
CA PRO A 41 9.15 9.60 1.38
C PRO A 41 8.26 10.28 2.43
N SER A 42 7.74 11.47 2.14
CA SER A 42 6.85 12.20 3.06
C SER A 42 5.56 11.44 3.41
N MET A 43 5.03 10.64 2.49
CA MET A 43 3.82 9.83 2.75
C MET A 43 4.16 8.54 3.48
N LEU A 44 5.38 8.02 3.31
CA LEU A 44 5.87 6.89 4.10
C LEU A 44 5.98 7.29 5.56
N ASP A 45 6.53 8.47 5.86
CA ASP A 45 6.65 8.98 7.23
C ASP A 45 5.27 9.08 7.90
N VAL A 46 4.32 9.75 7.24
CA VAL A 46 2.94 9.85 7.72
C VAL A 46 2.31 8.46 7.92
N PHE A 47 2.56 7.53 7.00
CA PHE A 47 2.05 6.17 7.10
C PHE A 47 2.68 5.38 8.25
N LEU A 48 3.96 5.59 8.58
CA LEU A 48 4.62 4.92 9.71
C LEU A 48 4.20 5.51 11.06
N GLU A 49 3.90 6.81 11.12
CA GLU A 49 3.42 7.47 12.32
C GLU A 49 1.98 7.08 12.69
N HIS A 50 1.13 6.85 11.67
CA HIS A 50 -0.31 6.62 11.86
C HIS A 50 -0.76 5.19 11.54
N GLY A 51 0.07 4.45 10.81
CA GLY A 51 -0.21 3.08 10.42
C GLY A 51 0.10 2.16 11.58
N ASP A 52 -0.91 1.39 12.01
CA ASP A 52 -0.67 0.22 12.82
C ASP A 52 0.26 -0.71 12.01
N SER A 53 1.54 -0.73 12.39
CA SER A 53 2.59 -1.51 11.70
C SER A 53 2.41 -3.02 11.90
N GLN A 54 1.44 -3.41 12.72
CA GLN A 54 1.04 -4.78 12.92
C GLN A 54 0.20 -5.29 11.73
N GLY A 55 0.51 -6.50 11.25
CA GLY A 55 -0.36 -7.23 10.32
C GLY A 55 -0.09 -7.03 8.82
N PHE A 56 1.04 -6.44 8.42
CA PHE A 56 1.47 -6.42 7.00
C PHE A 56 2.25 -7.69 6.60
N THR A 57 1.74 -8.88 6.91
CA THR A 57 2.45 -10.16 6.69
C THR A 57 2.72 -10.48 5.22
N ASP A 58 1.91 -9.93 4.32
CA ASP A 58 2.02 -10.14 2.88
C ASP A 58 2.86 -9.08 2.17
N LEU A 59 3.17 -7.95 2.82
CA LEU A 59 3.91 -6.85 2.20
C LEU A 59 5.39 -7.23 2.08
N ARG A 60 5.86 -7.43 0.85
CA ARG A 60 7.23 -7.91 0.56
C ARG A 60 8.17 -6.81 0.09
N ARG A 61 7.63 -5.76 -0.53
CA ARG A 61 8.43 -4.70 -1.13
C ARG A 61 7.76 -3.34 -1.01
N VAL A 62 8.53 -2.38 -0.51
CA VAL A 62 8.23 -0.95 -0.53
C VAL A 62 9.23 -0.28 -1.46
N LEU A 63 8.72 0.54 -2.37
CA LEU A 63 9.51 1.35 -3.31
C LEU A 63 9.33 2.83 -3.00
#